data_AF-A0A9W8RVP9-F1
#
_entry.id   AF-A0A9W8RVP9-F1
#
_cell.length_a   1.000
_cell.length_b   1.000
_cell.length_c   1.000
_cell.angle_alpha   90.00
_cell.angle_beta   90.00
_cell.angle_gamma   90.00
#
_symmetry.space_group_name_H-M   'P 1'
#
loop_
_entity.id
_entity.type
_entity.pdbx_description
1 polymer ?
#
loop_
_entity_poly.entity_id
_entity_poly.type
_entity_poly.pdbx_seq_one_letter_code
_entity_poly.pdbx_strand_id
1 'polypeptide(L)'
;MTDLGVSEQVAAIVAEGKHLRQVCEKQKAEIEHLRIQNDWLMHEVNVLRDIRHSYEMKFDDKNGEILGLNGELAKARQEHNALNAKHDASQDQIADLGAKVSRREKQMHKLINTIYCKARTAHVAIIALKAAYKLVPKLEERATLKHVLEVAQQAPIEEAVENDVTKALKSAGIKIAADRAGTTMQTSPIAPNDTPTKDEE
;
A
#
# COMPACT_ATOMS: atom_id res chain seq x y z
N MET A 1 78.94 47.38 69.45
CA MET A 1 78.22 46.21 69.99
C MET A 1 77.77 46.59 71.38
N THR A 2 76.52 47.04 71.52
CA THR A 2 75.93 47.30 72.83
C THR A 2 75.67 45.94 73.47
N ASP A 3 76.46 45.59 74.47
CA ASP A 3 76.25 44.39 75.28
C ASP A 3 74.97 44.62 76.09
N LEU A 4 73.86 44.12 75.55
CA LEU A 4 72.56 44.15 76.21
C LEU A 4 72.72 43.40 77.53
N GLY A 5 72.47 44.08 78.65
CA GLY A 5 72.51 43.44 79.96
C GLY A 5 71.61 42.20 79.95
N VAL A 6 72.01 41.13 80.66
CA VAL A 6 71.33 39.82 80.67
C VAL A 6 69.81 39.93 80.84
N SER A 7 69.33 40.90 81.62
CA SER A 7 67.90 41.19 81.80
C SER A 7 67.16 41.56 80.51
N GLU A 8 67.79 42.30 79.61
CA GLU A 8 67.18 42.77 78.36
C GLU A 8 67.14 41.65 77.31
N GLN A 9 68.18 40.81 77.26
CA GLN A 9 68.18 39.59 76.45
C GLN A 9 67.09 38.61 76.90
N VAL A 10 66.91 38.43 78.22
CA VAL A 10 65.83 37.60 78.78
C VAL A 10 64.46 38.16 78.41
N ALA A 11 64.26 39.48 78.48
CA ALA A 11 62.99 40.10 78.09
C ALA A 11 62.68 39.90 76.59
N ALA A 12 63.69 40.02 75.72
CA ALA A 12 63.55 39.78 74.29
C ALA A 12 63.16 38.32 73.98
N ILE A 13 63.83 37.35 74.61
CA ILE A 13 63.53 35.92 74.47
C ILE A 13 62.11 35.61 74.95
N VAL A 14 61.66 36.21 76.06
CA VAL A 14 60.29 36.02 76.56
C VAL A 14 59.25 36.60 75.58
N ALA A 15 59.53 37.77 75.00
CA ALA A 15 58.66 38.39 73.99
C ALA A 15 58.58 37.54 72.71
N GLU A 16 59.73 37.05 72.22
CA GLU A 16 59.80 36.17 71.06
C GLU A 16 59.09 34.83 71.32
N GLY A 17 59.31 34.22 72.49
CA GLY A 17 58.60 33.00 72.89
C GLY A 17 57.09 33.19 73.04
N LYS A 18 56.63 34.39 73.38
CA LYS A 18 55.19 34.73 73.36
C LYS A 18 54.69 34.87 71.91
N HIS A 19 55.44 35.51 71.05
CA HIS A 19 55.10 35.68 69.63
C HIS A 19 55.02 34.33 68.90
N LEU A 20 56.03 33.48 69.05
CA LEU A 20 56.06 32.14 68.46
C LEU A 20 54.89 31.28 68.93
N ARG A 21 54.53 31.34 70.22
CA ARG A 21 53.31 30.67 70.73
C ARG A 21 52.05 31.17 70.04
N GLN A 22 51.89 32.47 69.84
CA GLN A 22 50.75 33.03 69.12
C GLN A 22 50.72 32.59 67.65
N VAL A 23 51.87 32.52 66.98
CA VAL A 23 51.98 32.03 65.60
C VAL A 23 51.59 30.55 65.53
N CYS A 24 52.09 29.71 66.44
CA CYS A 24 51.72 28.30 66.50
C CYS A 24 50.22 28.09 66.69
N GLU A 25 49.57 28.85 67.57
CA GLU A 25 48.11 28.73 67.77
C GLU A 25 47.33 29.18 66.53
N LYS A 26 47.77 30.24 65.84
CA LYS A 26 47.17 30.65 64.55
C LYS A 26 47.34 29.58 63.48
N GLN A 27 48.52 28.99 63.37
CA GLN A 27 48.81 27.93 62.39
C GLN A 27 47.98 26.67 62.67
N LYS A 28 47.81 26.28 63.94
CA LYS A 28 46.92 25.17 64.30
C LYS A 28 45.47 25.43 63.90
N ALA A 29 44.97 26.65 64.15
CA ALA A 29 43.62 27.03 63.74
C ALA A 29 43.45 26.98 62.22
N GLU A 30 44.44 27.46 61.46
CA GLU A 30 44.41 27.41 59.99
C GLU A 30 44.46 25.97 59.45
N ILE A 31 45.29 25.11 60.03
CA ILE A 31 45.36 23.69 59.66
C ILE A 31 44.01 23.01 59.86
N GLU A 32 43.33 23.28 60.99
CA GLU A 32 42.01 22.70 61.25
C GLU A 32 40.95 23.26 60.30
N HIS A 33 40.99 24.56 60.00
CA HIS A 33 40.10 25.17 59.00
C HIS A 33 40.27 24.52 57.61
N LEU A 34 41.51 24.38 57.14
CA LEU A 34 41.82 23.74 55.86
C LEU A 34 41.41 22.26 55.83
N ARG A 35 41.53 21.57 56.96
CA ARG A 35 41.09 20.18 57.09
C ARG A 35 39.57 20.06 56.89
N ILE A 36 38.79 20.89 57.57
CA ILE A 36 37.32 20.93 57.43
C ILE A 36 36.93 21.28 55.99
N GLN A 37 37.62 22.24 55.38
CA GLN A 37 37.39 22.61 53.98
C GLN A 37 37.69 21.44 53.03
N ASN A 38 38.76 20.69 53.27
CA ASN A 38 39.10 19.51 52.48
C ASN A 38 38.02 18.42 52.61
N ASP A 39 37.56 18.14 53.83
CA ASP A 39 36.49 17.18 54.08
C ASP A 39 35.18 17.57 53.37
N TRP A 40 34.84 18.87 53.34
CA TRP A 40 33.69 19.39 52.61
C TRP A 40 33.84 19.24 51.09
N LEU A 41 34.99 19.60 50.53
CA LEU A 41 35.27 19.43 49.10
C LEU A 41 35.25 17.96 48.68
N MET A 42 35.77 17.07 49.53
CA MET A 42 35.73 15.62 49.30
C MET A 42 34.29 15.10 49.29
N HIS A 43 33.42 15.61 50.17
CA HIS A 43 32.00 15.29 50.15
C HIS A 43 31.34 15.77 48.85
N GLU A 44 31.58 17.01 48.44
CA GLU A 44 31.02 17.57 47.20
C GLU A 44 31.47 16.78 45.96
N VAL A 45 32.75 16.40 45.88
CA VAL A 45 33.28 15.54 44.80
C VAL A 45 32.55 14.20 44.73
N ASN A 46 32.24 13.59 45.88
CA ASN A 46 31.49 12.33 45.90
C ASN A 46 30.05 12.52 45.43
N VAL A 47 29.36 13.58 45.87
CA VAL A 47 28.00 13.92 45.40
C VAL A 47 27.98 14.15 43.90
N LEU A 48 28.95 14.90 43.36
CA LEU A 48 29.06 15.15 41.92
C LEU A 48 29.33 13.86 41.13
N ARG A 49 30.10 12.92 41.71
CA ARG A 49 30.33 11.60 41.11
C ARG A 49 29.04 10.78 41.04
N ASP A 50 28.24 10.79 42.09
CA ASP A 50 26.95 10.07 42.13
C ASP A 50 25.95 10.66 41.14
N ILE A 51 25.89 12.00 41.06
CA ILE A 51 25.07 12.71 40.07
C ILE A 51 25.50 12.33 38.65
N ARG A 52 26.81 12.35 38.36
CA ARG A 52 27.34 11.94 37.05
C ARG A 52 26.91 10.51 36.71
N HIS A 53 27.07 9.58 37.64
CA HIS A 53 26.67 8.19 37.44
C HIS A 53 25.16 8.04 37.16
N SER A 54 24.32 8.80 37.88
CA SER A 54 22.87 8.82 37.62
C SER A 54 22.54 9.30 36.21
N TYR A 55 23.25 10.32 35.71
CA TYR A 55 23.05 10.82 34.35
C TYR A 55 23.56 9.84 33.29
N GLU A 56 24.70 9.18 33.52
CA GLU A 56 25.22 8.12 32.64
C GLU A 56 24.18 7.00 32.47
N MET A 57 23.61 6.50 33.57
CA MET A 57 22.57 5.45 33.51
C MET A 57 21.32 5.91 32.76
N LYS A 58 20.83 7.13 33.02
CA LYS A 58 19.69 7.70 32.28
C LYS A 58 19.96 7.84 30.79
N PHE A 59 21.20 8.19 30.42
CA PHE A 59 21.61 8.31 29.04
C PHE A 59 21.62 6.95 28.33
N ASP A 60 22.15 5.93 29.00
CA ASP A 60 22.15 4.55 28.49
C ASP A 60 20.73 4.00 28.32
N ASP A 61 19.84 4.23 29.30
CA ASP A 61 18.43 3.85 29.21
C ASP A 61 17.76 4.50 27.99
N LYS A 62 17.99 5.80 27.78
CA LYS A 62 17.41 6.54 26.64
C LYS A 62 18.00 6.09 25.31
N ASN A 63 19.28 5.77 25.25
CA ASN A 63 19.87 5.17 24.05
C ASN A 63 19.26 3.80 23.74
N GLY A 64 19.02 2.98 24.77
CA GLY A 64 18.32 1.71 24.62
C GLY A 64 16.92 1.88 24.04
N GLU A 65 16.15 2.85 24.56
CA GLU A 65 14.81 3.19 24.06
C GLU A 65 14.85 3.64 22.59
N ILE A 66 15.80 4.51 22.21
CA ILE A 66 15.97 4.98 20.84
C ILE A 66 16.30 3.82 19.89
N LEU A 67 17.18 2.90 20.30
CA LEU A 67 17.52 1.72 19.50
C LEU A 67 16.32 0.80 19.32
N GLY A 68 15.52 0.60 20.36
CA GLY A 68 14.27 -0.15 20.31
C GLY A 68 13.28 0.45 19.31
N LEU A 69 13.00 1.75 19.44
CA LEU A 69 12.09 2.49 18.55
C LEU A 69 12.57 2.48 17.09
N ASN A 70 13.88 2.59 16.85
CA ASN A 70 14.44 2.47 15.50
C ASN A 70 14.21 1.07 14.91
N GLY A 71 14.32 0.02 15.72
CA GLY A 71 14.00 -1.34 15.31
C GLY A 71 12.53 -1.52 14.94
N GLU A 72 11.62 -0.97 15.74
CA GLU A 72 10.17 -0.98 15.46
C GLU A 72 9.84 -0.18 14.19
N LEU A 73 10.44 0.99 14.01
CA LEU A 73 10.27 1.81 12.82
C LEU A 73 10.73 1.08 11.54
N ALA A 74 11.85 0.35 11.62
CA ALA A 74 12.34 -0.46 10.50
C ALA A 74 11.35 -1.57 10.12
N LYS A 75 10.78 -2.27 11.10
CA LYS A 75 9.74 -3.29 10.87
C LYS A 75 8.49 -2.69 10.25
N ALA A 76 7.99 -1.58 10.79
CA ALA A 76 6.81 -0.90 10.26
C ALA A 76 7.01 -0.44 8.81
N ARG A 77 8.20 0.07 8.46
CA ARG A 77 8.54 0.41 7.06
C ARG A 77 8.54 -0.80 6.15
N GLN A 78 9.04 -1.94 6.61
CA GLN A 78 9.04 -3.18 5.83
C GLN A 78 7.61 -3.67 5.59
N GLU A 79 6.77 -3.67 6.62
CA GLU A 79 5.35 -4.06 6.52
C GLU A 79 4.58 -3.13 5.58
N HIS A 80 4.78 -1.82 5.69
CA HIS A 80 4.18 -0.84 4.80
C HIS A 80 4.56 -1.10 3.33
N ASN A 81 5.84 -1.35 3.05
CA ASN A 81 6.28 -1.65 1.69
C ASN A 81 5.69 -2.96 1.16
N ALA A 82 5.56 -3.98 2.00
CA ALA A 82 4.93 -5.25 1.63
C ALA A 82 3.43 -5.09 1.35
N LEU A 83 2.73 -4.25 2.13
CA LEU A 83 1.33 -3.93 1.91
C LEU A 83 1.13 -3.13 0.62
N ASN A 84 1.98 -2.14 0.33
CA ASN A 84 1.93 -1.40 -0.93
C ASN A 84 2.12 -2.33 -2.14
N ALA A 85 3.08 -3.25 -2.10
CA ALA A 85 3.27 -4.21 -3.18
C ALA A 85 2.03 -5.11 -3.40
N LYS A 86 1.35 -5.52 -2.31
CA LYS A 86 0.09 -6.28 -2.42
C LYS A 86 -1.05 -5.44 -2.98
N HIS A 87 -1.12 -4.17 -2.58
CA HIS A 87 -2.10 -3.22 -3.10
C HIS A 87 -1.93 -3.05 -4.61
N ASP A 88 -0.71 -2.78 -5.07
CA ASP A 88 -0.41 -2.59 -6.49
C ASP A 88 -0.75 -3.84 -7.31
N ALA A 89 -0.38 -5.03 -6.82
CA ALA A 89 -0.74 -6.29 -7.47
C ALA A 89 -2.27 -6.50 -7.54
N SER A 90 -3.00 -6.10 -6.49
CA SER A 90 -4.47 -6.17 -6.48
C SER A 90 -5.07 -5.17 -7.46
N GLN A 91 -4.50 -3.98 -7.58
CA GLN A 91 -4.93 -2.94 -8.51
C GLN A 91 -4.73 -3.40 -9.97
N ASP A 92 -3.59 -4.02 -10.28
CA ASP A 92 -3.32 -4.62 -11.59
C ASP A 92 -4.34 -5.73 -11.92
N GLN A 93 -4.66 -6.58 -10.94
CA GLN A 93 -5.67 -7.62 -11.10
C GLN A 93 -7.07 -7.04 -11.36
N ILE A 94 -7.44 -5.97 -10.65
CA ILE A 94 -8.71 -5.26 -10.88
C ILE A 94 -8.74 -4.66 -12.29
N ALA A 95 -7.64 -4.07 -12.76
CA ALA A 95 -7.54 -3.52 -14.10
C ALA A 95 -7.69 -4.60 -15.19
N ASP A 96 -7.02 -5.73 -15.05
CA ASP A 96 -7.14 -6.87 -15.96
C ASP A 96 -8.58 -7.44 -15.98
N LEU A 97 -9.19 -7.62 -14.80
CA LEU A 97 -10.58 -8.07 -14.71
C LEU A 97 -11.54 -7.05 -15.33
N GLY A 98 -11.33 -5.76 -15.11
CA GLY A 98 -12.10 -4.68 -15.74
C GLY A 98 -12.02 -4.75 -17.27
N ALA A 99 -10.81 -4.92 -17.83
CA ALA A 99 -10.62 -5.08 -19.27
C ALA A 99 -11.34 -6.33 -19.83
N LYS A 100 -11.32 -7.45 -19.10
CA LYS A 100 -12.04 -8.67 -19.47
C LYS A 100 -13.55 -8.47 -19.46
N VAL A 101 -14.10 -7.78 -18.45
CA VAL A 101 -15.53 -7.45 -18.37
C VAL A 101 -15.93 -6.57 -19.55
N SER A 102 -15.21 -5.48 -19.82
CA SER A 102 -15.51 -4.61 -20.96
C SER A 102 -15.43 -5.32 -22.32
N ARG A 103 -14.51 -6.28 -22.47
CA ARG A 103 -14.47 -7.14 -23.67
C ARG A 103 -15.74 -7.98 -23.80
N ARG A 104 -16.18 -8.64 -22.72
CA ARG A 104 -17.40 -9.46 -22.71
C ARG A 104 -18.64 -8.62 -22.96
N GLU A 105 -18.74 -7.42 -22.38
CA GLU A 105 -19.86 -6.50 -22.62
C GLU A 105 -19.99 -6.13 -24.10
N LYS A 106 -18.88 -5.81 -24.78
CA LYS A 106 -18.87 -5.55 -26.23
C LYS A 106 -19.33 -6.77 -27.04
N GLN A 107 -18.89 -7.97 -26.64
CA GLN A 107 -19.30 -9.21 -27.27
C GLN A 107 -20.81 -9.48 -27.10
N MET A 108 -21.34 -9.30 -25.90
CA MET A 108 -22.77 -9.43 -25.63
C MET A 108 -23.61 -8.43 -26.44
N HIS A 109 -23.20 -7.17 -26.51
CA HIS A 109 -23.91 -6.16 -27.33
C HIS A 109 -23.96 -6.56 -28.80
N LYS A 110 -22.85 -7.05 -29.37
CA LYS A 110 -22.81 -7.53 -30.75
C LYS A 110 -23.75 -8.72 -30.97
N LEU A 111 -23.80 -9.65 -30.02
CA LEU A 111 -24.69 -10.81 -30.07
C LEU A 111 -26.16 -10.40 -30.00
N ILE A 112 -26.53 -9.53 -29.04
CA ILE A 112 -27.89 -9.01 -28.87
C ILE A 112 -28.37 -8.33 -30.16
N ASN A 113 -27.55 -7.44 -30.73
CA ASN A 113 -27.90 -6.76 -31.98
C ASN A 113 -28.12 -7.75 -33.14
N THR A 114 -27.29 -8.78 -33.24
CA THR A 114 -27.41 -9.81 -34.27
C THR A 114 -28.73 -10.59 -34.12
N ILE A 115 -29.06 -11.01 -32.90
CA ILE A 115 -30.32 -11.72 -32.61
C ILE A 115 -31.52 -10.82 -32.88
N TYR A 116 -31.47 -9.56 -32.44
CA TYR A 116 -32.55 -8.59 -32.65
C TYR A 116 -32.84 -8.36 -34.14
N CYS A 117 -31.81 -8.10 -34.95
CA CYS A 117 -31.96 -7.92 -36.40
C CYS A 117 -32.59 -9.15 -37.06
N LYS A 118 -32.21 -10.36 -36.65
CA LYS A 118 -32.76 -11.60 -37.21
C LYS A 118 -34.19 -11.85 -36.79
N ALA A 119 -34.52 -11.67 -35.52
CA ALA A 119 -35.89 -11.78 -35.02
C ALA A 119 -36.82 -10.81 -35.78
N ARG A 120 -36.35 -9.58 -36.04
CA ARG A 120 -37.07 -8.60 -36.84
C ARG A 120 -37.28 -9.06 -38.28
N THR A 121 -36.25 -9.52 -38.98
CA THR A 121 -36.37 -10.02 -40.36
C THR A 121 -37.32 -11.22 -40.45
N ALA A 122 -37.21 -12.18 -39.52
CA ALA A 122 -38.11 -13.32 -39.45
C ALA A 122 -39.57 -12.89 -39.23
N HIS A 123 -39.79 -11.92 -38.33
CA HIS A 123 -41.13 -11.38 -38.07
C HIS A 123 -41.74 -10.72 -39.31
N VAL A 124 -40.97 -9.91 -40.04
CA VAL A 124 -41.41 -9.28 -41.30
C VAL A 124 -41.75 -10.35 -42.35
N ALA A 125 -40.92 -11.38 -42.50
CA ALA A 125 -41.16 -12.48 -43.43
C ALA A 125 -42.46 -13.24 -43.11
N ILE A 126 -42.73 -13.51 -41.82
CA ILE A 126 -43.98 -14.14 -41.39
C ILE A 126 -45.20 -13.27 -41.74
N ILE A 127 -45.14 -11.95 -41.50
CA ILE A 127 -46.23 -11.04 -41.88
C ILE A 127 -46.45 -11.04 -43.40
N ALA A 128 -45.37 -10.98 -44.18
CA ALA A 128 -45.45 -11.01 -45.64
C ALA A 128 -46.06 -12.32 -46.17
N LEU A 129 -45.68 -13.48 -45.62
CA LEU A 129 -46.27 -14.78 -45.96
C LEU A 129 -47.76 -14.83 -45.63
N LYS A 130 -48.17 -14.32 -44.45
CA LYS A 130 -49.58 -14.21 -44.07
C LYS A 130 -50.37 -13.32 -45.03
N ALA A 131 -49.80 -12.21 -45.50
CA ALA A 131 -50.43 -11.33 -46.46
C ALA A 131 -50.55 -11.99 -47.84
N ALA A 132 -49.48 -12.63 -48.34
CA ALA A 132 -49.48 -13.35 -49.61
C ALA A 132 -50.52 -14.47 -49.63
N TYR A 133 -50.62 -15.27 -48.56
CA TYR A 133 -51.63 -16.33 -48.43
C TYR A 133 -53.08 -15.81 -48.56
N LYS A 134 -53.35 -14.58 -48.09
CA LYS A 134 -54.67 -13.95 -48.20
C LYS A 134 -54.98 -13.48 -49.62
N LEU A 135 -53.98 -13.12 -50.42
CA LEU A 135 -54.13 -12.51 -51.75
C LEU A 135 -54.13 -13.50 -52.91
N VAL A 136 -53.61 -14.72 -52.73
CA VAL A 136 -53.50 -15.71 -53.82
C VAL A 136 -54.85 -16.39 -54.13
N PRO A 137 -55.33 -16.33 -55.39
CA PRO A 137 -56.63 -16.87 -55.78
C PRO A 137 -56.64 -18.38 -56.13
N LYS A 138 -55.48 -18.96 -56.46
CA LYS A 138 -55.38 -20.39 -56.86
C LYS A 138 -55.15 -21.31 -55.65
N LEU A 139 -55.82 -22.46 -55.66
CA LEU A 139 -55.85 -23.40 -54.52
C LEU A 139 -54.49 -24.07 -54.25
N GLU A 140 -53.75 -24.45 -55.30
CA GLU A 140 -52.44 -25.10 -55.19
C GLU A 140 -51.37 -24.17 -54.62
N GLU A 141 -51.32 -22.93 -55.10
CA GLU A 141 -50.41 -21.90 -54.59
C GLU A 141 -50.73 -21.55 -53.12
N ARG A 142 -52.01 -21.59 -52.73
CA ARG A 142 -52.43 -21.43 -51.33
C ARG A 142 -51.97 -22.58 -50.44
N ALA A 143 -52.08 -23.83 -50.89
CA ALA A 143 -51.61 -24.99 -50.14
C ALA A 143 -50.09 -24.93 -49.91
N THR A 144 -49.35 -24.50 -50.94
CA THR A 144 -47.90 -24.31 -50.88
C THR A 144 -47.52 -23.21 -49.88
N LEU A 145 -48.18 -22.04 -49.93
CA LEU A 145 -47.96 -20.96 -48.97
C LEU A 145 -48.35 -21.33 -47.53
N LYS A 146 -49.41 -22.12 -47.35
CA LYS A 146 -49.82 -22.62 -46.03
C LYS A 146 -48.75 -23.54 -45.45
N HIS A 147 -48.22 -24.46 -46.26
CA HIS A 147 -47.14 -25.35 -45.83
C HIS A 147 -45.88 -24.57 -45.47
N VAL A 148 -45.47 -23.59 -46.29
CA VAL A 148 -44.33 -22.71 -45.98
C VAL A 148 -44.57 -21.89 -44.71
N LEU A 149 -45.79 -21.43 -44.47
CA LEU A 149 -46.17 -20.70 -43.25
C LEU A 149 -46.12 -21.58 -42.00
N GLU A 150 -46.64 -22.81 -42.07
CA GLU A 150 -46.59 -23.79 -40.99
C GLU A 150 -45.12 -24.17 -40.67
N VAL A 151 -44.33 -24.48 -41.69
CA VAL A 151 -42.89 -24.75 -41.54
C VAL A 151 -42.17 -23.53 -40.95
N ALA A 152 -42.46 -22.30 -41.38
CA ALA A 152 -41.85 -21.10 -40.81
C ALA A 152 -42.28 -20.79 -39.36
N GLN A 153 -43.42 -21.30 -38.91
CA GLN A 153 -43.90 -21.19 -37.52
C GLN A 153 -43.40 -22.32 -36.62
N GLN A 154 -43.18 -23.51 -37.18
CA GLN A 154 -42.63 -24.68 -36.49
C GLN A 154 -41.10 -24.80 -36.57
N ALA A 155 -40.43 -24.07 -37.48
CA ALA A 155 -38.99 -24.18 -37.66
C ALA A 155 -38.29 -23.94 -36.32
N PRO A 156 -37.54 -24.93 -35.80
CA PRO A 156 -36.80 -24.77 -34.57
C PRO A 156 -35.73 -23.73 -34.87
N ILE A 157 -35.96 -22.52 -34.36
CA ILE A 157 -35.05 -21.39 -34.47
C ILE A 157 -33.65 -21.80 -33.96
N GLU A 158 -33.55 -22.83 -33.13
CA GLU A 158 -32.34 -23.41 -32.56
C GLU A 158 -31.23 -23.66 -33.58
N GLU A 159 -31.41 -24.50 -34.62
CA GLU A 159 -30.26 -24.94 -35.43
C GLU A 159 -29.71 -23.83 -36.35
N ALA A 160 -30.59 -22.99 -36.88
CA ALA A 160 -30.19 -21.81 -37.67
C ALA A 160 -29.58 -20.71 -36.80
N VAL A 161 -30.14 -20.47 -35.60
CA VAL A 161 -29.57 -19.53 -34.63
C VAL A 161 -28.27 -20.05 -34.07
N GLU A 162 -28.11 -21.35 -33.82
CA GLU A 162 -26.88 -21.93 -33.28
C GLU A 162 -25.73 -21.85 -34.28
N ASN A 163 -25.96 -22.18 -35.55
CA ASN A 163 -24.97 -21.99 -36.62
C ASN A 163 -24.55 -20.53 -36.79
N ASP A 164 -25.50 -19.61 -36.64
CA ASP A 164 -25.26 -18.19 -36.83
C ASP A 164 -24.71 -17.48 -35.59
N VAL A 165 -25.06 -17.93 -34.39
CA VAL A 165 -24.42 -17.55 -33.13
C VAL A 165 -22.97 -18.03 -33.17
N THR A 166 -22.72 -19.25 -33.64
CA THR A 166 -21.36 -19.78 -33.85
C THR A 166 -20.57 -18.93 -34.87
N LYS A 167 -21.19 -18.48 -35.97
CA LYS A 167 -20.57 -17.54 -36.91
C LYS A 167 -20.32 -16.16 -36.30
N ALA A 168 -21.28 -15.62 -35.55
CA ALA A 168 -21.17 -14.32 -34.90
C ALA A 168 -20.05 -14.33 -33.84
N LEU A 169 -19.97 -15.40 -33.05
CA LEU A 169 -18.91 -15.67 -32.07
C LEU A 169 -17.54 -15.78 -32.76
N LYS A 170 -17.42 -16.54 -33.85
CA LYS A 170 -16.20 -16.59 -34.68
C LYS A 170 -15.82 -15.20 -35.22
N SER A 171 -16.79 -14.44 -35.76
CA SER A 171 -16.57 -13.07 -36.27
C SER A 171 -16.24 -12.05 -35.18
N ALA A 172 -16.48 -12.39 -33.90
CA ALA A 172 -16.12 -11.59 -32.74
C ALA A 172 -14.79 -12.05 -32.11
N GLY A 173 -14.07 -12.98 -32.76
CA GLY A 173 -12.78 -13.50 -32.30
C GLY A 173 -12.89 -14.49 -31.13
N ILE A 174 -14.08 -15.03 -30.89
CA ILE A 174 -14.35 -16.00 -29.82
C ILE A 174 -14.18 -17.41 -30.40
N LYS A 175 -13.18 -18.15 -29.92
CA LYS A 175 -13.03 -19.57 -30.22
C LYS A 175 -13.90 -20.37 -29.26
N ILE A 176 -14.83 -21.13 -29.81
CA ILE A 176 -15.64 -22.09 -29.07
C ILE A 176 -14.89 -23.42 -29.15
N ALA A 177 -14.27 -23.86 -28.06
CA ALA A 177 -13.71 -25.20 -27.94
C ALA A 177 -14.72 -26.05 -27.14
N ALA A 178 -15.15 -27.15 -27.74
CA ALA A 178 -16.00 -28.13 -27.07
C ALA A 178 -15.10 -29.22 -26.47
N ASP A 179 -14.66 -29.02 -25.23
CA ASP A 179 -13.93 -30.05 -24.49
C ASP A 179 -14.92 -30.92 -23.72
N ARG A 180 -14.56 -32.20 -23.49
CA ARG A 180 -15.41 -33.25 -22.88
C ARG A 180 -15.96 -32.94 -21.48
N ALA A 181 -15.65 -31.78 -20.88
CA ALA A 181 -16.12 -31.34 -19.57
C ALA A 181 -17.06 -30.11 -19.61
N GLY A 182 -17.41 -29.60 -20.80
CA GLY A 182 -18.28 -28.42 -20.97
C GLY A 182 -17.65 -27.34 -21.83
N THR A 183 -18.51 -26.55 -22.49
CA THR A 183 -18.12 -25.50 -23.45
C THR A 183 -17.27 -24.42 -22.77
N THR A 184 -15.98 -24.37 -23.08
CA THR A 184 -15.09 -23.30 -22.58
C THR A 184 -14.83 -22.29 -23.70
N MET A 185 -15.23 -21.04 -23.46
CA MET A 185 -15.00 -19.93 -24.40
C MET A 185 -13.60 -19.36 -24.18
N GLN A 186 -12.70 -19.60 -25.13
CA GLN A 186 -11.39 -18.96 -25.16
C GLN A 186 -11.39 -17.79 -26.14
N THR A 187 -11.09 -16.60 -25.66
CA THR A 187 -10.96 -15.40 -26.49
C THR A 187 -9.51 -15.26 -26.94
N SER A 188 -9.27 -15.21 -28.26
CA SER A 188 -7.95 -14.79 -28.75
C SER A 188 -7.77 -13.29 -28.51
N PRO A 189 -6.53 -12.79 -28.32
CA PRO A 189 -6.29 -11.35 -28.27
C PRO A 189 -6.76 -10.72 -29.60
N ILE A 190 -7.69 -9.78 -29.53
CA ILE A 190 -8.02 -8.93 -30.68
C ILE A 190 -6.78 -8.08 -30.94
N ALA A 191 -6.13 -8.32 -32.08
CA ALA A 191 -5.08 -7.44 -32.58
C ALA A 191 -5.67 -6.04 -32.82
N PRO A 192 -4.97 -4.96 -32.45
CA PRO A 192 -5.45 -3.61 -32.68
C PRO A 192 -5.24 -3.27 -34.15
N ASN A 193 -6.19 -3.60 -35.02
CA ASN A 193 -6.25 -3.03 -36.36
C ASN A 193 -7.65 -2.47 -36.60
N ASP A 194 -7.69 -1.14 -36.61
CA ASP A 194 -8.29 -0.28 -37.63
C ASP A 194 -8.88 0.95 -36.96
N THR A 195 -8.03 1.96 -36.78
CA THR A 195 -8.43 3.36 -36.64
C THR A 195 -8.99 3.85 -37.98
N PRO A 196 -10.26 4.30 -38.06
CA PRO A 196 -10.68 5.19 -39.14
C PRO A 196 -10.20 6.61 -38.80
N THR A 197 -9.33 7.10 -39.68
CA THR A 197 -9.18 8.50 -40.13
C THR A 197 -9.87 9.58 -39.30
N LYS A 198 -9.03 10.46 -38.72
CA LYS A 198 -9.43 11.84 -38.43
C LYS A 198 -9.75 12.52 -39.76
N ASP A 199 -10.97 13.00 -39.90
CA ASP A 199 -11.30 14.03 -40.88
C ASP A 199 -10.74 15.36 -40.36
N GLU A 200 -9.86 15.96 -41.16
CA GLU A 200 -9.49 17.37 -41.08
C GLU A 200 -10.60 18.19 -41.74
N GLU A 201 -11.27 19.04 -40.97
CA GLU A 201 -11.70 20.41 -41.33
C GLU A 201 -12.14 21.17 -40.06
#